data_AF-A0A4R0XYF1-F1
#
_entry.id   AF-A0A4R0XYF1-F1
#
_cell.length_a   1.000
_cell.length_b   1.000
_cell.length_c   1.000
_cell.angle_alpha   90.00
_cell.angle_beta   90.00
_cell.angle_gamma   90.00
#
_symmetry.space_group_name_H-M   'P 1'
#
loop_
_entity.id
_entity.type
_entity.pdbx_description
1 polymer ?
#
loop_
_entity_poly.entity_id
_entity_poly.type
_entity_poly.pdbx_seq_one_letter_code
_entity_poly.pdbx_strand_id
1 'polypeptide(L)'
;MYADKSLNSYYQQNQKTNLVSIQYKNFNMGAMQGSADWAAQLSFDPCKPKDVLMLTGTDEIKRSWNGYHIESKINLQQGNEVFQKILKQPLTAQTKIDWLGVVHSSLTTPVFEKNDADIQTRIDSMIFKMDAKSKDNQLEILNAKLQIPNMTVSDKLGHVQMREVEFETTQGLNSSFDAGKT
;
A
#
# COMPACT_ATOMS: atom_id res chain seq x y z
N MET A 1 -24.22 -3.60 9.87
CA MET A 1 -24.95 -3.80 8.60
C MET A 1 -24.28 -3.12 7.39
N TYR A 2 -23.76 -1.88 7.47
CA TYR A 2 -23.01 -1.28 6.33
C TYR A 2 -21.58 -1.82 6.21
N ALA A 3 -20.78 -1.79 7.27
CA ALA A 3 -19.40 -2.30 7.20
C ALA A 3 -19.33 -3.80 6.94
N ASP A 4 -20.30 -4.60 7.38
CA ASP A 4 -20.35 -6.04 7.07
C ASP A 4 -20.52 -6.27 5.56
N LYS A 5 -21.44 -5.52 4.94
CA LYS A 5 -21.67 -5.52 3.50
C LYS A 5 -20.46 -4.96 2.75
N SER A 6 -19.84 -3.90 3.27
CA SER A 6 -18.66 -3.25 2.69
C SER A 6 -17.44 -4.18 2.73
N LEU A 7 -17.20 -4.86 3.85
CA LEU A 7 -16.11 -5.82 4.02
C LEU A 7 -16.29 -7.01 3.07
N ASN A 8 -17.49 -7.59 3.04
CA ASN A 8 -17.77 -8.72 2.16
C ASN A 8 -17.68 -8.31 0.68
N SER A 9 -18.20 -7.13 0.31
CA SER A 9 -18.09 -6.63 -1.08
C SER A 9 -16.64 -6.36 -1.46
N TYR A 10 -15.84 -5.81 -0.55
CA TYR A 10 -14.41 -5.55 -0.75
C TYR A 10 -13.64 -6.83 -1.09
N TYR A 11 -13.83 -7.91 -0.32
CA TYR A 11 -13.13 -9.18 -0.54
C TYR A 11 -13.72 -10.05 -1.67
N GLN A 12 -14.97 -9.81 -2.09
CA GLN A 12 -15.57 -10.52 -3.22
C GLN A 12 -15.23 -9.90 -4.58
N GLN A 13 -14.79 -8.64 -4.60
CA GLN A 13 -14.51 -7.91 -5.83
C GLN A 13 -13.00 -7.78 -6.06
N ASN A 14 -12.50 -8.41 -7.12
CA ASN A 14 -11.17 -8.09 -7.61
C ASN A 14 -11.14 -6.61 -8.01
N GLN A 15 -10.14 -5.88 -7.51
CA GLN A 15 -9.97 -4.47 -7.84
C GLN A 15 -9.05 -4.36 -9.04
N LYS A 16 -9.42 -3.59 -10.06
CA LYS A 16 -8.56 -3.36 -11.22
C LYS A 16 -8.68 -1.93 -11.72
N THR A 17 -7.54 -1.26 -11.76
CA THR A 17 -7.32 0.02 -12.43
C THR A 17 -6.21 -0.16 -13.48
N ASN A 18 -5.83 0.92 -14.16
CA ASN A 18 -4.72 0.87 -15.13
C ASN A 18 -3.36 0.59 -14.47
N LEU A 19 -3.19 0.95 -13.20
CA LEU A 19 -1.92 0.87 -12.49
C LEU A 19 -1.89 -0.23 -11.43
N VAL A 20 -3.06 -0.66 -10.93
CA VAL A 20 -3.16 -1.60 -9.82
C VAL A 20 -4.21 -2.67 -10.13
N SER A 21 -3.85 -3.94 -9.90
CA SER A 21 -4.79 -5.06 -9.91
C SER A 21 -4.64 -5.83 -8.59
N ILE A 22 -5.73 -6.07 -7.87
CA ILE A 22 -5.77 -6.84 -6.64
C ILE A 22 -6.78 -7.96 -6.79
N GLN A 23 -6.35 -9.18 -6.48
CA GLN A 23 -7.19 -10.36 -6.44
C GLN A 23 -7.24 -10.92 -5.03
N TYR A 24 -8.44 -11.21 -4.55
CA TYR A 24 -8.67 -11.82 -3.24
C TYR A 24 -9.02 -13.29 -3.38
N LYS A 25 -8.58 -14.10 -2.42
CA LYS A 25 -8.83 -15.54 -2.34
C LYS A 25 -9.03 -15.94 -0.89
N ASN A 26 -9.67 -17.10 -0.68
CA ASN A 26 -9.82 -17.71 0.64
C ASN A 26 -10.41 -16.78 1.72
N PHE A 27 -11.25 -15.81 1.32
CA PHE A 27 -11.95 -14.96 2.29
C PHE A 27 -12.88 -15.81 3.14
N ASN A 28 -12.64 -15.82 4.44
CA ASN A 28 -13.44 -16.53 5.41
C ASN A 28 -13.63 -15.66 6.65
N MET A 29 -14.88 -15.37 6.99
CA MET A 29 -15.22 -14.48 8.10
C MET A 29 -16.14 -15.20 9.09
N GLY A 30 -15.66 -15.39 10.32
CA GLY A 30 -16.48 -15.78 11.46
C GLY A 30 -17.15 -14.58 12.12
N ALA A 31 -17.78 -14.79 13.28
CA ALA A 31 -18.52 -13.72 13.96
C ALA A 31 -17.64 -12.51 14.37
N MET A 32 -16.41 -12.77 14.83
CA MET A 32 -15.51 -11.75 15.39
C MET A 32 -14.17 -11.64 14.66
N GLN A 33 -13.77 -12.68 13.94
CA GLN A 33 -12.48 -12.74 13.26
C GLN A 33 -12.59 -13.45 11.93
N GLY A 34 -11.68 -13.15 11.02
CA GLY A 34 -11.59 -13.78 9.72
C GLY A 34 -10.22 -13.59 9.09
N SER A 35 -10.10 -14.07 7.87
CA SER A 35 -8.88 -13.95 7.09
C SER A 35 -9.18 -13.87 5.60
N ALA A 36 -8.24 -13.33 4.84
CA ALA A 36 -8.23 -13.38 3.39
C ALA A 36 -6.81 -13.46 2.87
N ASP A 37 -6.62 -14.11 1.74
CA ASP A 37 -5.38 -14.02 0.97
C ASP A 37 -5.58 -13.06 -0.20
N TRP A 38 -4.52 -12.39 -0.63
CA TRP A 38 -4.57 -11.55 -1.80
C TRP A 38 -3.25 -11.53 -2.57
N ALA A 39 -3.37 -11.20 -3.85
CA ALA A 39 -2.25 -10.91 -4.74
C ALA A 39 -2.50 -9.56 -5.41
N ALA A 40 -1.51 -8.66 -5.35
CA ALA A 40 -1.54 -7.37 -5.99
C ALA A 40 -0.44 -7.26 -7.05
N GLN A 41 -0.78 -6.64 -8.17
CA GLN A 41 0.15 -6.25 -9.22
C GLN A 41 0.07 -4.75 -9.40
N LEU A 42 1.21 -4.06 -9.28
CA LEU A 42 1.34 -2.64 -9.53
C LEU A 42 2.23 -2.42 -10.75
N SER A 43 1.77 -1.59 -11.69
CA SER A 43 2.52 -1.14 -12.86
C SER A 43 2.69 0.37 -12.75
N PHE A 44 3.93 0.82 -12.55
CA PHE A 44 4.22 2.24 -12.32
C PHE A 44 4.60 2.99 -13.60
N ASP A 45 5.04 2.27 -14.63
CA ASP A 45 5.43 2.84 -15.92
C ASP A 45 4.58 2.22 -17.04
N PRO A 46 3.61 2.98 -17.60
CA PRO A 46 2.78 2.48 -18.70
C PRO A 46 3.58 2.21 -19.99
N CYS A 47 4.77 2.81 -20.15
CA CYS A 47 5.67 2.57 -21.27
C CYS A 47 6.54 1.32 -21.06
N LYS A 48 6.63 0.81 -19.81
CA LYS A 48 7.34 -0.43 -19.45
C LYS A 48 6.39 -1.38 -18.72
N PRO A 49 5.38 -1.93 -19.42
CA PRO A 49 4.33 -2.75 -18.80
C PRO A 49 4.83 -4.06 -18.17
N LYS A 50 6.09 -4.46 -18.42
CA LYS A 50 6.74 -5.63 -17.80
C LYS A 50 7.45 -5.30 -16.48
N ASP A 51 7.70 -4.02 -16.19
CA ASP A 51 8.25 -3.57 -14.90
C ASP A 51 7.11 -3.47 -13.89
N VAL A 52 6.72 -4.63 -13.38
CA VAL A 52 5.63 -4.79 -12.41
C VAL A 52 6.17 -5.14 -11.03
N LEU A 53 5.48 -4.64 -10.02
CA LEU A 53 5.64 -5.02 -8.63
C LEU A 53 4.51 -6.00 -8.28
N MET A 54 4.85 -7.25 -7.99
CA MET A 54 3.90 -8.25 -7.52
C MET A 54 4.07 -8.46 -6.03
N LEU A 55 2.97 -8.31 -5.30
CA LEU A 55 2.87 -8.52 -3.88
C LEU A 55 1.85 -9.62 -3.60
N THR A 56 2.06 -10.39 -2.55
CA THR A 56 1.03 -11.22 -1.95
C THR A 56 0.88 -10.87 -0.50
N GLY A 57 -0.32 -10.99 0.04
CA GLY A 57 -0.52 -10.84 1.46
C GLY A 57 -1.59 -11.74 2.02
N THR A 58 -1.54 -11.88 3.33
CA THR A 58 -2.59 -12.50 4.13
C THR A 58 -3.07 -11.47 5.14
N ASP A 59 -4.37 -11.28 5.15
CA ASP A 59 -5.09 -10.40 6.05
C ASP A 59 -5.60 -11.18 7.25
N GLU A 60 -5.31 -10.70 8.46
CA GLU A 60 -5.96 -11.09 9.70
C GLU A 60 -7.00 -10.03 10.07
N ILE A 61 -8.29 -10.39 10.04
CA ILE A 61 -9.42 -9.47 10.19
C ILE A 61 -10.02 -9.65 11.58
N LYS A 62 -10.21 -8.56 12.31
CA LYS A 62 -10.85 -8.52 13.62
C LYS A 62 -11.97 -7.49 13.63
N ARG A 63 -13.17 -7.92 14.04
CA ARG A 63 -14.29 -7.01 14.31
C ARG A 63 -14.06 -6.31 15.64
N SER A 64 -14.25 -5.00 15.66
CA SER A 64 -14.18 -4.17 16.86
C SER A 64 -15.47 -3.36 17.03
N TRP A 65 -15.59 -2.64 18.15
CA TRP A 65 -16.74 -1.77 18.41
C TRP A 65 -16.84 -0.58 17.44
N ASN A 66 -15.76 -0.23 16.73
CA ASN A 66 -15.69 0.89 15.80
C ASN A 66 -15.42 0.48 14.34
N GLY A 67 -15.65 -0.79 14.01
CA GLY A 67 -15.56 -1.31 12.64
C GLY A 67 -14.74 -2.59 12.56
N TYR A 68 -13.86 -2.66 11.56
CA TYR A 68 -12.92 -3.75 11.33
C TYR A 68 -11.49 -3.27 11.44
N HIS A 69 -10.64 -4.08 12.06
CA HIS A 69 -9.20 -3.92 12.05
C HIS A 69 -8.58 -5.08 11.27
N ILE A 70 -7.69 -4.77 10.35
CA ILE A 70 -7.07 -5.71 9.44
C ILE A 70 -5.56 -5.53 9.55
N GLU A 71 -4.86 -6.60 9.92
CA GLU A 71 -3.41 -6.67 9.86
C GLU A 71 -3.01 -7.49 8.64
N SER A 72 -2.30 -6.88 7.70
CA SER A 72 -1.85 -7.53 6.47
C SER A 72 -0.36 -7.85 6.58
N LYS A 73 -0.01 -9.13 6.44
CA LYS A 73 1.37 -9.57 6.25
C LYS A 73 1.65 -9.66 4.76
N ILE A 74 2.62 -8.90 4.26
CA ILE A 74 2.83 -8.69 2.83
C ILE A 74 4.23 -9.17 2.44
N ASN A 75 4.27 -9.95 1.38
CA ASN A 75 5.46 -10.49 0.76
C ASN A 75 5.59 -9.95 -0.67
N LEU A 76 6.81 -9.60 -1.05
CA LEU A 76 7.17 -9.23 -2.41
C LEU A 76 7.49 -10.50 -3.20
N GLN A 77 6.70 -10.76 -4.23
CA GLN A 77 6.90 -11.89 -5.15
C GLN A 77 7.77 -11.51 -6.34
N GLN A 78 7.57 -10.30 -6.88
CA GLN A 78 8.34 -9.80 -8.02
C GLN A 78 8.49 -8.28 -7.90
N GLY A 79 9.67 -7.78 -8.24
CA GLY A 79 9.95 -6.36 -8.33
C GLY A 79 11.38 -6.15 -8.83
N ASN A 80 11.66 -4.95 -9.32
CA ASN A 80 13.03 -4.58 -9.69
C ASN A 80 13.97 -4.59 -8.46
N GLU A 81 15.28 -4.48 -8.71
CA GLU A 81 16.28 -4.53 -7.64
C GLU A 81 16.06 -3.48 -6.55
N VAL A 82 15.52 -2.31 -6.91
CA VAL A 82 15.26 -1.23 -5.95
C VAL A 82 14.15 -1.66 -4.99
N PHE A 83 13.04 -2.19 -5.49
CA PHE A 83 11.96 -2.71 -4.65
C PHE A 83 12.41 -3.88 -3.79
N GLN A 84 13.22 -4.80 -4.33
CA GLN A 84 13.77 -5.92 -3.55
C GLN A 84 14.64 -5.44 -2.37
N LYS A 85 15.40 -4.36 -2.57
CA LYS A 85 16.29 -3.78 -1.56
C LYS A 85 15.51 -2.99 -0.49
N ILE A 86 14.50 -2.21 -0.89
CA ILE A 86 13.73 -1.33 0.00
C ILE A 86 12.64 -2.10 0.75
N LEU A 87 11.95 -3.03 0.09
CA LEU A 87 10.82 -3.78 0.66
C LEU A 87 11.31 -5.07 1.33
N LYS A 88 12.20 -4.96 2.34
CA LYS A 88 12.62 -6.14 3.12
C LYS A 88 11.38 -6.76 3.78
N GLN A 89 11.24 -8.07 3.65
CA GLN A 89 10.02 -8.79 3.98
C GLN A 89 10.08 -9.46 5.36
N PRO A 90 8.91 -9.79 5.95
CA PRO A 90 7.57 -9.38 5.53
C PRO A 90 7.29 -7.92 5.89
N LEU A 91 6.53 -7.22 5.04
CA LEU A 91 5.98 -5.90 5.40
C LEU A 91 4.68 -6.10 6.18
N THR A 92 4.36 -5.15 7.04
CA THR A 92 3.08 -5.11 7.74
C THR A 92 2.31 -3.87 7.33
N ALA A 93 1.07 -4.06 6.88
CA ALA A 93 0.11 -2.98 6.73
C ALA A 93 -1.01 -3.12 7.77
N GLN A 94 -1.50 -1.99 8.23
CA GLN A 94 -2.64 -1.90 9.13
C GLN A 94 -3.76 -1.17 8.41
N THR A 95 -4.93 -1.79 8.36
CA THR A 95 -6.13 -1.19 7.78
C THR A 95 -7.25 -1.18 8.79
N LYS A 96 -7.98 -0.07 8.87
CA LYS A 96 -9.21 0.05 9.63
C LYS A 96 -10.35 0.41 8.69
N ILE A 97 -11.45 -0.34 8.75
CA ILE A 97 -12.68 0.02 8.06
C ILE A 97 -13.68 0.44 9.11
N ASP A 98 -14.07 1.70 9.13
CA ASP A 98 -15.04 2.20 10.11
C ASP A 98 -16.49 1.78 9.77
N TRP A 99 -17.43 2.08 10.67
CA TRP A 99 -18.84 1.74 10.43
C TRP A 99 -19.50 2.51 9.27
N LEU A 100 -18.92 3.65 8.88
CA LEU A 100 -19.34 4.43 7.71
C LEU A 100 -18.73 3.89 6.40
N GLY A 101 -17.88 2.85 6.51
CA GLY A 101 -17.18 2.20 5.41
C GLY A 101 -16.02 3.01 4.85
N VAL A 102 -15.45 3.94 5.63
CA VAL A 102 -14.17 4.58 5.30
C VAL A 102 -13.05 3.62 5.68
N VAL A 103 -12.15 3.40 4.73
CA VAL A 103 -10.95 2.58 4.84
C VAL A 103 -9.79 3.50 5.16
N HIS A 104 -9.09 3.23 6.26
CA HIS A 104 -7.87 3.91 6.66
C HIS A 104 -6.73 2.89 6.64
N SER A 105 -5.79 3.03 5.73
CA SER A 105 -4.66 2.11 5.58
C SER A 105 -3.34 2.80 5.89
N SER A 106 -2.43 2.06 6.53
CA SER A 106 -1.06 2.49 6.81
C SER A 106 -0.11 1.35 6.49
N LEU A 107 0.94 1.62 5.72
CA LEU A 107 2.05 0.72 5.44
C LEU A 107 3.34 1.36 5.96
N THR A 108 4.09 0.62 6.77
CA THR A 108 5.40 1.07 7.25
C THR A 108 6.48 0.21 6.62
N THR A 109 7.44 0.85 5.96
CA THR A 109 8.60 0.12 5.40
C THR A 109 9.63 -0.16 6.51
N PRO A 110 10.44 -1.22 6.37
CA PRO A 110 11.63 -1.39 7.19
C PRO A 110 12.63 -0.27 6.92
N VAL A 111 13.57 -0.09 7.84
CA VAL A 111 14.74 0.76 7.61
C VAL A 111 15.56 0.15 6.46
N PHE A 112 15.86 0.98 5.47
CA PHE A 112 16.80 0.62 4.42
C PHE A 112 18.19 1.09 4.80
N GLU A 113 19.16 0.19 4.77
CA GLU A 113 20.57 0.50 4.99
C GLU A 113 21.41 -0.17 3.92
N LYS A 114 22.34 0.59 3.38
CA LYS A 114 23.35 0.13 2.42
C LYS A 114 24.69 0.74 2.81
N ASN A 115 25.65 -0.12 3.14
CA ASN A 115 26.99 0.29 3.53
C ASN A 115 28.00 -0.42 2.62
N ASP A 116 28.38 0.26 1.54
CA ASP A 116 29.47 -0.18 0.67
C ASP A 116 30.73 0.65 0.95
N ALA A 117 31.87 0.25 0.39
CA ALA A 117 33.18 0.87 0.65
C ALA A 117 33.22 2.39 0.42
N ASP A 118 32.42 2.89 -0.53
CA ASP A 118 32.46 4.30 -0.96
C ASP A 118 31.18 5.08 -0.61
N ILE A 119 30.07 4.41 -0.27
CA ILE A 119 28.76 5.03 -0.07
C ILE A 119 28.04 4.36 1.10
N GLN A 120 27.59 5.19 2.04
CA GLN A 120 26.68 4.82 3.13
C GLN A 120 25.33 5.47 2.87
N THR A 121 24.27 4.68 2.82
CA THR A 121 22.89 5.15 2.65
C THR A 121 22.02 4.55 3.72
N ARG A 122 21.21 5.40 4.36
CA ARG A 122 20.17 4.99 5.29
C ARG A 122 18.89 5.77 4.99
N ILE A 123 17.78 5.04 4.90
CA ILE A 123 16.44 5.61 4.82
C ILE A 123 15.68 5.02 5.99
N ASP A 124 15.26 5.87 6.92
CA ASP A 124 14.44 5.43 8.04
C ASP A 124 13.06 4.98 7.54
N SER A 125 12.35 4.21 8.36
CA SER A 125 11.04 3.65 8.03
C SER A 125 10.10 4.69 7.44
N MET A 126 9.69 4.48 6.20
CA MET A 126 8.72 5.33 5.51
C MET A 126 7.32 4.90 5.90
N ILE A 127 6.42 5.86 6.05
CA ILE A 127 5.02 5.60 6.39
C ILE A 127 4.16 6.08 5.23
N PHE A 128 3.47 5.14 4.58
CA PHE A 128 2.45 5.43 3.60
C PHE A 128 1.07 5.29 4.23
N LYS A 129 0.23 6.33 4.12
CA LYS A 129 -1.15 6.33 4.59
C LYS A 129 -2.09 6.62 3.43
N MET A 130 -3.26 6.00 3.47
CA MET A 130 -4.30 6.18 2.46
C MET A 130 -5.67 6.06 3.10
N ASP A 131 -6.53 7.04 2.82
CA ASP A 131 -7.95 6.93 3.11
C ASP A 131 -8.71 6.67 1.82
N ALA A 132 -9.67 5.73 1.86
CA ALA A 132 -10.51 5.39 0.72
C ALA A 132 -11.94 5.06 1.14
N LYS A 133 -12.87 5.15 0.21
CA LYS A 133 -14.27 4.78 0.44
C LYS A 133 -14.84 4.11 -0.81
N SER A 134 -15.66 3.08 -0.62
CA SER A 134 -16.41 2.51 -1.74
C SER A 134 -17.57 3.43 -2.13
N LYS A 135 -17.64 3.79 -3.41
CA LYS A 135 -18.73 4.55 -4.02
C LYS A 135 -19.02 3.95 -5.40
N ASP A 136 -20.29 3.63 -5.68
CA ASP A 136 -20.72 3.07 -6.97
C ASP A 136 -19.93 1.83 -7.43
N ASN A 137 -19.60 0.93 -6.49
CA ASN A 137 -18.76 -0.27 -6.69
C ASN A 137 -17.32 0.03 -7.16
N GLN A 138 -16.84 1.26 -6.99
CA GLN A 138 -15.45 1.64 -7.18
C GLN A 138 -14.84 2.10 -5.86
N LEU A 139 -13.54 1.86 -5.68
CA LEU A 139 -12.79 2.38 -4.55
C LEU A 139 -12.33 3.80 -4.89
N GLU A 140 -12.89 4.80 -4.20
CA GLU A 140 -12.51 6.20 -4.30
C GLU A 140 -11.45 6.50 -3.23
N ILE A 141 -10.23 6.83 -3.65
CA ILE A 141 -9.15 7.26 -2.76
C ILE A 141 -9.41 8.72 -2.39
N LEU A 142 -9.55 9.00 -1.10
CA LEU A 142 -9.87 10.32 -0.55
C LEU A 142 -8.59 11.14 -0.31
N ASN A 143 -7.55 10.48 0.21
CA ASN A 143 -6.23 11.06 0.41
C ASN A 143 -5.15 9.98 0.34
N ALA A 144 -3.94 10.41 0.01
CA ALA A 144 -2.74 9.60 0.13
C ALA A 144 -1.60 10.46 0.69
N LYS A 145 -0.83 9.88 1.61
CA LYS A 145 0.25 10.57 2.32
C LYS A 145 1.47 9.68 2.43
N LEU A 146 2.64 10.20 2.08
CA LEU A 146 3.94 9.54 2.26
C LEU A 146 4.80 10.38 3.20
N GLN A 147 5.27 9.77 4.27
CA GLN A 147 6.16 10.39 5.24
C GLN A 147 7.52 9.68 5.21
N ILE A 148 8.59 10.45 5.05
CA ILE A 148 9.98 9.98 5.08
C ILE A 148 10.67 10.74 6.23
N PRO A 149 10.80 10.13 7.41
CA PRO A 149 11.30 10.82 8.59
C PRO A 149 12.74 11.34 8.42
N ASN A 150 13.61 10.51 7.87
CA ASN A 150 15.00 10.86 7.65
C ASN A 150 15.64 9.96 6.59
N MET A 151 16.45 10.59 5.74
CA MET A 151 17.30 9.94 4.74
C MET A 151 18.69 10.55 4.84
N THR A 152 19.71 9.70 4.88
CA THR A 152 21.11 10.11 4.89
C THR A 152 21.88 9.38 3.80
N VAL A 153 22.69 10.11 3.05
CA VAL A 153 23.66 9.59 2.10
C VAL A 153 25.01 10.21 2.43
N SER A 154 26.02 9.39 2.63
CA SER A 154 27.40 9.84 2.85
C SER A 154 28.33 9.13 1.89
N ASP A 155 29.23 9.88 1.27
CA ASP A 155 30.30 9.36 0.43
C ASP A 155 31.61 10.15 0.68
N LYS A 156 32.62 9.95 -0.19
CA LYS A 156 33.90 10.67 -0.09
C LYS A 156 33.79 12.18 -0.36
N LEU A 157 32.72 12.62 -1.03
CA LEU A 157 32.51 14.01 -1.42
C LEU A 157 31.69 14.79 -0.39
N GLY A 158 30.93 14.10 0.47
CA GLY A 158 30.27 14.74 1.61
C GLY A 158 29.12 13.95 2.21
N HIS A 159 28.32 14.67 3.00
CA HIS A 159 27.15 14.14 3.69
C HIS A 159 25.90 14.92 3.29
N VAL A 160 24.88 14.20 2.83
CA VAL A 160 23.56 14.74 2.53
C VAL A 160 22.56 14.13 3.49
N GLN A 161 21.73 14.98 4.08
CA GLN A 161 20.63 14.57 4.94
C GLN A 161 19.34 15.29 4.55
N MET A 162 18.27 14.52 4.42
CA MET A 162 16.90 15.01 4.30
C MET A 162 16.12 14.56 5.52
N ARG A 163 15.32 15.46 6.11
CA ARG A 163 14.50 15.17 7.29
C ARG A 163 13.06 15.63 7.04
N GLU A 164 12.12 14.91 7.64
CA GLU A 164 10.71 15.29 7.72
C GLU A 164 10.08 15.58 6.35
N VAL A 165 10.43 14.78 5.34
CA VAL A 165 9.83 14.93 4.01
C VAL A 165 8.43 14.33 4.03
N GLU A 166 7.46 15.11 3.58
CA GLU A 166 6.06 14.73 3.53
C GLU A 166 5.46 15.08 2.18
N PHE A 167 4.79 14.10 1.57
CA PHE A 167 3.98 14.29 0.38
C PHE A 167 2.55 13.94 0.73
N GLU A 168 1.62 14.82 0.38
CA GLU A 168 0.19 14.61 0.58
C GLU A 168 -0.55 15.01 -0.69
N THR A 169 -1.50 14.18 -1.11
CA THR A 169 -2.35 14.47 -2.25
C THR A 169 -3.79 14.04 -1.98
N THR A 170 -4.71 14.83 -2.52
CA THR A 170 -6.15 14.55 -2.63
C THR A 170 -6.61 14.62 -4.09
N GLN A 171 -5.72 14.98 -5.02
CA GLN A 171 -6.03 15.28 -6.43
C GLN A 171 -5.49 14.22 -7.37
N GLY A 172 -6.24 13.92 -8.43
CA GLY A 172 -5.82 12.96 -9.48
C GLY A 172 -5.77 11.50 -9.04
N LEU A 173 -6.21 11.18 -7.82
CA LEU A 173 -6.17 9.82 -7.27
C LEU A 173 -7.25 8.89 -7.87
N ASN A 174 -8.33 9.48 -8.39
CA ASN A 174 -9.47 8.75 -8.97
C ASN A 174 -9.70 9.07 -10.46
N SER A 175 -8.81 9.86 -11.08
CA SER A 175 -8.97 10.25 -12.48
C SER A 175 -8.57 9.11 -13.42
N SER A 176 -9.48 8.67 -14.30
CA SER A 176 -9.09 8.01 -15.54
C SER A 176 -8.47 9.05 -16.46
N PHE A 177 -7.20 8.87 -16.82
CA PHE A 177 -6.66 9.57 -17.98
C PHE A 177 -7.36 9.00 -19.21
N ASP A 178 -8.31 9.74 -19.77
CA ASP A 178 -8.84 9.44 -21.09
C ASP A 178 -7.69 9.54 -22.10
N ALA A 179 -7.25 8.39 -22.59
CA ALA A 179 -6.34 8.33 -23.72
C ALA A 179 -7.07 8.92 -24.94
N GLY A 180 -6.68 10.13 -25.33
CA GLY A 180 -7.04 10.71 -26.63
C GLY A 180 -8.13 11.77 -26.60
N LYS A 181 -7.80 12.96 -26.08
CA LYS A 181 -8.28 14.23 -26.63
C LYS A 181 -7.14 15.26 -26.59
N THR A 182 -6.29 15.19 -27.61
CA THR A 182 -5.42 16.30 -28.05
C THR A 182 -5.75 16.59 -29.49
#